data_AF-A0A2S8SQM6-F1
#
_entry.id   AF-A0A2S8SQM6-F1
#
_cell.length_a   1.000
_cell.length_b   1.000
_cell.length_c   1.000
_cell.angle_alpha   90.00
_cell.angle_beta   90.00
_cell.angle_gamma   90.00
#
_symmetry.space_group_name_H-M   'P 1'
#
loop_
_entity.id
_entity.type
_entity.pdbx_description
1 polymer ?
#
loop_
_entity_poly.entity_id
_entity_poly.type
_entity_poly.pdbx_seq_one_letter_code
_entity_poly.pdbx_strand_id
1 'polypeptide(L)'
;MKQPTLFAGAAFLLWPALAWSQPDINNAPKVENPPNRAPGARGRRRGNRQMTPAQRQQLTAQLIETRTKRALTAAGFTDAAVQNAVVDFIQEQASAREELQAKSAQIRTALQAQVVTDAQLAALLNNYRALSDEEAARRKKSLVALDAQIGFSAKPRLDALLLLAGITGEQIPMPIAGGGGFGGAAGQARGGGFGALVR
;
A
#
# COMPACT_ATOMS: atom_id res chain seq x y z
N MET A 1 61.18 7.40 -1.20
CA MET A 1 61.03 7.66 -2.64
C MET A 1 59.95 8.71 -2.82
N LYS A 2 60.33 9.88 -3.37
CA LYS A 2 59.47 11.04 -3.62
C LYS A 2 58.87 10.88 -5.02
N GLN A 3 57.57 11.13 -5.19
CA GLN A 3 57.03 11.58 -6.47
C GLN A 3 56.13 12.81 -6.30
N PRO A 4 56.15 13.74 -7.28
CA PRO A 4 55.68 15.10 -7.10
C PRO A 4 54.25 15.33 -7.57
N THR A 5 53.62 16.30 -6.92
CA THR A 5 52.44 17.05 -7.36
C THR A 5 52.62 17.65 -8.76
N LEU A 6 51.60 17.50 -9.62
CA LEU A 6 51.44 18.32 -10.82
C LEU A 6 49.99 18.80 -10.99
N PHE A 7 49.92 20.02 -11.50
CA PHE A 7 48.86 21.00 -11.49
C PHE A 7 47.84 20.84 -12.63
N ALA A 8 46.73 21.55 -12.45
CA ALA A 8 46.00 22.35 -13.44
C ALA A 8 45.09 21.66 -14.46
N GLY A 9 43.88 22.21 -14.55
CA GLY A 9 42.99 22.01 -15.69
C GLY A 9 41.52 22.28 -15.40
N ALA A 10 41.17 23.40 -14.76
CA ALA A 10 39.78 23.83 -14.68
C ALA A 10 39.33 24.39 -16.04
N ALA A 11 38.84 23.51 -16.92
CA ALA A 11 38.18 23.89 -18.16
C ALA A 11 36.70 24.24 -17.85
N PHE A 12 36.42 25.53 -17.66
CA PHE A 12 35.06 26.07 -17.66
C PHE A 12 34.55 26.09 -19.10
N LEU A 13 33.82 25.04 -19.48
CA LEU A 13 33.03 25.02 -20.71
C LEU A 13 31.80 25.91 -20.51
N LEU A 14 31.86 27.11 -21.06
CA LEU A 14 30.69 27.99 -21.24
C LEU A 14 29.71 27.29 -22.18
N TRP A 15 28.67 26.67 -21.61
CA TRP A 15 27.53 26.20 -22.37
C TRP A 15 26.65 27.40 -22.73
N PRO A 16 26.36 27.67 -24.02
CA PRO A 16 25.35 28.65 -24.37
C PRO A 16 24.00 28.16 -23.84
N ALA A 17 23.42 28.92 -22.92
CA ALA A 17 22.04 28.74 -22.49
C ALA A 17 21.13 29.04 -23.68
N LEU A 18 20.77 28.01 -24.44
CA LEU A 18 19.64 28.06 -25.36
C LEU A 18 18.40 28.30 -24.49
N ALA A 19 17.97 29.54 -24.43
CA ALA A 19 16.69 29.92 -23.86
C ALA A 19 15.59 29.37 -24.77
N TRP A 20 15.20 28.12 -24.52
CA TRP A 20 13.95 27.58 -25.02
C TRP A 20 12.85 28.39 -24.34
N SER A 21 12.26 29.34 -25.07
CA SER A 21 10.99 29.95 -24.69
C SER A 21 10.04 28.81 -24.35
N GLN A 22 9.71 28.66 -23.08
CA GLN A 22 8.76 27.65 -22.66
C GLN A 22 7.47 27.92 -23.46
N PRO A 23 6.93 26.92 -24.18
CA PRO A 23 5.66 27.08 -24.85
C PRO A 23 4.67 27.56 -23.79
N ASP A 24 4.02 28.68 -24.05
CA ASP A 24 3.04 29.28 -23.14
C ASP A 24 2.05 28.19 -22.72
N ILE A 25 2.16 27.77 -21.45
CA ILE A 25 1.35 26.69 -20.88
C ILE A 25 -0.14 27.06 -20.95
N ASN A 26 -0.47 28.35 -21.05
CA ASN A 26 -1.84 28.83 -21.19
C ASN A 26 -2.38 28.75 -22.63
N ASN A 27 -1.53 28.46 -23.62
CA ASN A 27 -1.91 28.35 -25.02
C ASN A 27 -1.93 26.90 -25.54
N ALA A 28 -1.87 25.91 -24.64
CA ALA A 28 -2.24 24.55 -24.99
C ALA A 28 -3.68 24.55 -25.52
N PRO A 29 -3.97 23.86 -26.64
CA PRO A 29 -5.34 23.75 -27.13
C PRO A 29 -6.19 23.21 -25.98
N LYS A 30 -7.19 23.98 -25.57
CA LYS A 30 -8.20 23.54 -24.61
C LYS A 30 -8.97 22.42 -25.31
N VAL A 31 -8.42 21.20 -25.25
CA VAL A 31 -9.10 19.99 -25.68
C VAL A 31 -10.44 20.04 -24.98
N GLU A 32 -11.52 20.09 -25.76
CA GLU A 32 -12.88 20.09 -25.24
C GLU A 32 -12.96 19.05 -24.14
N ASN A 33 -13.16 19.53 -22.91
CA ASN A 33 -13.31 18.66 -21.78
C ASN A 33 -14.52 17.79 -22.13
N PRO A 34 -14.37 16.47 -22.30
CA PRO A 34 -15.46 15.63 -22.78
C PRO A 34 -16.66 15.89 -21.88
N PRO A 35 -17.88 16.03 -22.46
CA PRO A 35 -19.04 16.50 -21.74
C PRO A 35 -19.14 15.75 -20.43
N ASN A 36 -19.16 16.51 -19.33
CA ASN A 36 -19.30 16.03 -17.96
C ASN A 36 -20.19 14.79 -17.96
N ARG A 37 -19.61 13.63 -17.63
CA ARG A 37 -20.29 12.32 -17.62
C ARG A 37 -21.71 12.49 -17.10
N ALA A 38 -22.68 12.12 -17.93
CA ALA A 38 -24.10 12.29 -17.67
C ALA A 38 -24.47 11.95 -16.20
N PRO A 39 -25.33 12.76 -15.55
CA PRO A 39 -25.82 12.52 -14.20
C PRO A 39 -26.69 11.24 -14.19
N GLY A 40 -26.02 10.09 -14.12
CA GLY A 40 -26.64 8.77 -14.33
C GLY A 40 -25.63 7.63 -14.43
N ALA A 41 -24.35 7.91 -14.68
CA ALA A 41 -23.27 6.91 -14.74
C ALA A 41 -22.86 6.34 -13.36
N ARG A 42 -23.82 6.10 -12.45
CA ARG A 42 -23.63 5.36 -11.18
C ARG A 42 -23.48 3.84 -11.37
N GLY A 43 -23.25 3.37 -12.60
CA GLY A 43 -23.27 1.95 -12.97
C GLY A 43 -22.03 1.11 -12.62
N ARG A 44 -20.87 1.72 -12.34
CA ARG A 44 -19.62 0.95 -12.09
C ARG A 44 -19.52 0.31 -10.70
N ARG A 45 -20.53 0.46 -9.83
CA ARG A 45 -20.56 -0.18 -8.50
C ARG A 45 -21.24 -1.55 -8.45
N ARG A 46 -21.88 -2.01 -9.54
CA ARG A 46 -22.56 -3.34 -9.58
C ARG A 46 -21.62 -4.53 -9.80
N GLY A 47 -20.51 -4.34 -10.52
CA GLY A 47 -19.58 -5.45 -10.86
C GLY A 47 -18.98 -6.16 -9.64
N ASN A 48 -18.60 -5.42 -8.60
CA ASN A 48 -17.95 -6.02 -7.42
C ASN A 48 -18.90 -6.84 -6.53
N ARG A 49 -20.23 -6.67 -6.67
CA ARG A 49 -21.20 -7.43 -5.86
C ARG A 49 -21.39 -8.87 -6.34
N GLN A 50 -21.05 -9.15 -7.59
CA GLN A 50 -21.25 -10.46 -8.22
C GLN A 50 -20.00 -11.36 -8.19
N MET A 51 -18.85 -10.85 -7.75
CA MET A 51 -17.63 -11.67 -7.66
C MET A 51 -17.73 -12.68 -6.52
N THR A 52 -17.34 -13.92 -6.81
CA THR A 52 -17.15 -14.96 -5.80
C THR A 52 -15.99 -14.59 -4.85
N PRO A 53 -15.93 -15.14 -3.62
CA PRO A 53 -14.82 -14.90 -2.72
C PRO A 53 -13.45 -15.17 -3.35
N ALA A 54 -13.31 -16.29 -4.08
CA ALA A 54 -12.08 -16.65 -4.78
C ALA A 54 -11.69 -15.62 -5.85
N GLN A 55 -12.66 -15.13 -6.64
CA GLN A 55 -12.40 -14.09 -7.64
C GLN A 55 -11.96 -12.77 -6.98
N ARG A 56 -12.52 -12.42 -5.81
CA ARG A 56 -12.10 -11.23 -5.08
C ARG A 56 -10.67 -11.37 -4.58
N GLN A 57 -10.30 -12.53 -4.03
CA GLN A 57 -8.93 -12.80 -3.57
C GLN A 57 -7.92 -12.72 -4.73
N GLN A 58 -8.24 -13.32 -5.88
CA GLN A 58 -7.41 -13.22 -7.09
C GLN A 58 -7.26 -11.77 -7.57
N LEU A 59 -8.37 -11.02 -7.62
CA LEU A 59 -8.32 -9.61 -8.00
C LEU A 59 -7.47 -8.80 -7.02
N THR A 60 -7.61 -9.03 -5.70
CA THR A 60 -6.78 -8.34 -4.71
C THR A 60 -5.31 -8.69 -4.85
N ALA A 61 -4.97 -9.96 -5.09
CA ALA A 61 -3.59 -10.41 -5.30
C ALA A 61 -2.97 -9.74 -6.53
N GLN A 62 -3.70 -9.68 -7.66
CA GLN A 62 -3.24 -9.01 -8.88
C GLN A 62 -3.05 -7.49 -8.68
N LEU A 63 -3.95 -6.86 -7.93
CA LEU A 63 -3.83 -5.42 -7.60
C LEU A 63 -2.63 -5.14 -6.70
N ILE A 64 -2.38 -5.99 -5.70
CA ILE A 64 -1.20 -5.91 -4.84
C ILE A 64 0.06 -6.08 -5.67
N GLU A 65 0.13 -7.13 -6.50
CA GLU A 65 1.28 -7.39 -7.37
C GLU A 65 1.57 -6.20 -8.29
N THR A 66 0.58 -5.75 -9.06
CA THR A 66 0.76 -4.66 -10.04
C THR A 66 1.19 -3.37 -9.37
N ARG A 67 0.59 -3.02 -8.22
CA ARG A 67 0.93 -1.80 -7.48
C ARG A 67 2.34 -1.88 -6.89
N THR A 68 2.69 -3.02 -6.31
CA THR A 68 4.00 -3.24 -5.68
C THR A 68 5.10 -3.20 -6.74
N LYS A 69 4.95 -3.93 -7.84
CA LYS A 69 5.91 -3.91 -8.96
C LYS A 69 6.08 -2.50 -9.53
N ARG A 70 4.98 -1.77 -9.75
CA ARG A 70 5.05 -0.38 -10.22
C ARG A 70 5.77 0.55 -9.23
N ALA A 71 5.53 0.41 -7.93
CA ALA A 71 6.21 1.21 -6.91
C ALA A 71 7.72 0.92 -6.86
N LEU A 72 8.11 -0.36 -6.92
CA LEU A 72 9.52 -0.77 -6.98
C LEU A 72 10.21 -0.25 -8.23
N THR A 73 9.59 -0.42 -9.41
CA THR A 73 10.11 0.13 -10.67
C THR A 73 10.27 1.65 -10.62
N ALA A 74 9.29 2.37 -10.06
CA ALA A 74 9.36 3.83 -9.92
C ALA A 74 10.50 4.30 -9.00
N ALA A 75 10.89 3.46 -8.04
CA ALA A 75 12.04 3.70 -7.16
C ALA A 75 13.38 3.19 -7.72
N GLY A 76 13.39 2.70 -8.97
CA GLY A 76 14.59 2.22 -9.65
C GLY A 76 14.94 0.74 -9.41
N PHE A 77 14.08 -0.02 -8.74
CA PHE A 77 14.28 -1.46 -8.53
C PHE A 77 13.58 -2.24 -9.64
N THR A 78 14.27 -2.50 -10.75
CA THR A 78 13.74 -3.18 -11.94
C THR A 78 14.05 -4.68 -12.00
N ASP A 79 14.82 -5.20 -11.04
CA ASP A 79 15.15 -6.63 -10.96
C ASP A 79 13.89 -7.45 -10.63
N ALA A 80 13.50 -8.35 -11.54
CA ALA A 80 12.34 -9.20 -11.40
C ALA A 80 12.43 -10.12 -10.17
N ALA A 81 13.62 -10.58 -9.79
CA ALA A 81 13.79 -11.44 -8.63
C ALA A 81 13.46 -10.68 -7.33
N VAL A 82 13.95 -9.44 -7.20
CA VAL A 82 13.62 -8.55 -6.07
C VAL A 82 12.13 -8.23 -6.04
N GLN A 83 11.55 -7.88 -7.19
CA GLN A 83 10.13 -7.54 -7.28
C GLN A 83 9.23 -8.71 -6.90
N ASN A 84 9.50 -9.91 -7.40
CA ASN A 84 8.71 -11.09 -7.10
C ASN A 84 8.86 -11.48 -5.62
N ALA A 85 10.07 -11.48 -5.05
CA ALA A 85 10.26 -11.79 -3.64
C ALA A 85 9.47 -10.87 -2.71
N VAL A 86 9.40 -9.57 -3.01
CA VAL A 86 8.58 -8.62 -2.24
C VAL A 86 7.09 -8.89 -2.42
N VAL A 87 6.63 -9.20 -3.64
CA VAL A 87 5.22 -9.54 -3.91
C VAL A 87 4.81 -10.80 -3.17
N ASP A 88 5.62 -11.86 -3.26
CA ASP A 88 5.36 -13.15 -2.62
C ASP A 88 5.26 -12.98 -1.09
N PHE A 89 6.20 -12.22 -0.50
CA PHE A 89 6.15 -11.88 0.92
C PHE A 89 4.84 -11.15 1.29
N ILE A 90 4.41 -10.14 0.52
CA ILE A 90 3.17 -9.41 0.82
C ILE A 90 1.95 -10.34 0.70
N GLN A 91 1.92 -11.22 -0.29
CA GLN A 91 0.82 -12.18 -0.46
C GLN A 91 0.77 -13.19 0.69
N GLU A 92 1.91 -13.70 1.14
CA GLU A 92 2.01 -14.58 2.32
C GLU A 92 1.51 -13.88 3.60
N GLN A 93 1.86 -12.60 3.77
CA GLN A 93 1.37 -11.78 4.89
C GLN A 93 -0.13 -11.50 4.78
N ALA A 94 -0.66 -11.31 3.57
CA ALA A 94 -2.09 -11.06 3.36
C ALA A 94 -2.93 -12.27 3.77
N SER A 95 -2.55 -13.48 3.34
CA SER A 95 -3.26 -14.73 3.65
C SER A 95 -3.36 -14.96 5.15
N ALA A 96 -2.27 -14.78 5.89
CA ALA A 96 -2.28 -15.04 7.33
C ALA A 96 -3.05 -13.97 8.13
N ARG A 97 -3.11 -12.74 7.63
CA ARG A 97 -3.98 -11.70 8.20
C ARG A 97 -5.45 -12.04 8.04
N GLU A 98 -5.87 -12.86 7.07
CA GLU A 98 -7.27 -13.25 6.92
C GLU A 98 -7.78 -14.00 8.16
N GLU A 99 -6.96 -14.87 8.75
CA GLU A 99 -7.34 -15.62 9.95
C GLU A 99 -7.49 -14.71 11.17
N LEU A 100 -6.52 -13.82 11.40
CA LEU A 100 -6.61 -12.79 12.45
C LEU A 100 -7.85 -11.89 12.24
N GLN A 101 -8.14 -11.51 11.00
CA GLN A 101 -9.35 -10.74 10.68
C GLN A 101 -10.62 -11.51 11.00
N ALA A 102 -10.69 -12.80 10.68
CA ALA A 102 -11.82 -13.65 11.01
C ALA A 102 -12.05 -13.75 12.53
N LYS A 103 -10.99 -13.98 13.32
CA LYS A 103 -11.07 -13.99 14.79
C LYS A 103 -11.48 -12.63 15.36
N SER A 104 -10.94 -11.53 14.82
CA SER A 104 -11.35 -10.18 15.23
C SER A 104 -12.83 -9.89 14.90
N ALA A 105 -13.35 -10.41 13.78
CA ALA A 105 -14.75 -10.30 13.42
C ALA A 105 -15.63 -11.09 14.38
N GLN A 106 -15.23 -12.30 14.76
CA GLN A 106 -15.92 -13.11 15.77
C GLN A 106 -16.05 -12.38 17.11
N ILE A 107 -14.95 -11.78 17.61
CA ILE A 107 -14.96 -10.99 18.85
C ILE A 107 -15.92 -9.79 18.73
N ARG A 108 -15.86 -9.03 17.62
CA ARG A 108 -16.77 -7.89 17.41
C ARG A 108 -18.24 -8.30 17.37
N THR A 109 -18.56 -9.38 16.65
CA THR A 109 -19.93 -9.92 16.61
C THR A 109 -20.39 -10.36 17.99
N ALA A 110 -19.53 -11.02 18.77
CA ALA A 110 -19.84 -11.45 20.12
C ALA A 110 -20.16 -10.26 21.05
N LEU A 111 -19.34 -9.20 20.98
CA LEU A 111 -19.57 -7.94 21.72
C LEU A 111 -20.88 -7.24 21.31
N GLN A 112 -21.20 -7.22 20.01
CA GLN A 112 -22.42 -6.58 19.51
C GLN A 112 -23.69 -7.37 19.85
N ALA A 113 -23.62 -8.70 19.84
CA ALA A 113 -24.77 -9.55 20.08
C ALA A 113 -25.19 -9.58 21.55
N GLN A 114 -24.29 -9.28 22.50
CA GLN A 114 -24.55 -9.30 23.95
C GLN A 114 -25.09 -10.64 24.49
N VAL A 115 -24.89 -11.75 23.75
CA VAL A 115 -25.34 -13.10 24.12
C VAL A 115 -24.24 -14.01 24.65
N VAL A 116 -22.98 -13.58 24.56
CA VAL A 116 -21.83 -14.33 25.09
C VAL A 116 -21.55 -13.95 26.54
N THR A 117 -21.14 -14.94 27.34
CA THR A 117 -20.69 -14.68 28.72
C THR A 117 -19.28 -14.12 28.73
N ASP A 118 -18.89 -13.44 29.81
CA ASP A 118 -17.52 -12.92 29.98
C ASP A 118 -16.47 -14.03 29.87
N ALA A 119 -16.77 -15.23 30.37
CA ALA A 119 -15.89 -16.38 30.24
C ALA A 119 -15.68 -16.81 28.78
N GLN A 120 -16.74 -16.80 27.96
CA GLN A 120 -16.65 -17.09 26.53
C GLN A 120 -15.88 -16.01 25.77
N LEU A 121 -16.12 -14.73 26.11
CA LEU A 121 -15.38 -13.61 25.53
C LEU A 121 -13.88 -13.67 25.88
N ALA A 122 -13.55 -14.01 27.14
CA ALA A 122 -12.17 -14.21 27.57
C ALA A 122 -11.47 -15.32 26.78
N ALA A 123 -12.16 -16.44 26.52
CA ALA A 123 -11.63 -17.51 25.68
C ALA A 123 -11.37 -17.05 24.23
N LEU A 124 -12.29 -16.29 23.63
CA LEU A 124 -12.09 -15.71 22.29
C LEU A 124 -10.88 -14.76 22.24
N LEU A 125 -10.72 -13.91 23.26
CA LEU A 125 -9.59 -13.00 23.37
C LEU A 125 -8.25 -13.73 23.55
N ASN A 126 -8.21 -14.78 24.36
CA ASN A 126 -7.01 -15.59 24.54
C ASN A 126 -6.60 -16.27 23.23
N ASN A 127 -7.55 -16.84 22.49
CA ASN A 127 -7.28 -17.43 21.18
C ASN A 127 -6.76 -16.40 20.17
N TYR A 128 -7.36 -15.20 20.14
CA TYR A 128 -6.90 -14.12 19.26
C TYR A 128 -5.48 -13.66 19.60
N ARG A 129 -5.15 -13.52 20.90
CA ARG A 129 -3.81 -13.15 21.37
C ARG A 129 -2.77 -14.20 20.97
N ALA A 130 -3.05 -15.47 21.24
CA ALA A 130 -2.17 -16.57 20.86
C ALA A 130 -1.86 -16.58 19.35
N LEU A 131 -2.90 -16.42 18.51
CA LEU A 131 -2.73 -16.32 17.07
C LEU A 131 -1.93 -15.07 16.66
N SER A 132 -2.16 -13.94 17.32
CA SER A 132 -1.41 -12.71 17.05
C SER A 132 0.08 -12.85 17.38
N ASP A 133 0.41 -13.54 18.46
CA ASP A 133 1.80 -13.78 18.87
C ASP A 133 2.51 -14.75 17.91
N GLU A 134 1.82 -15.81 17.49
CA GLU A 134 2.30 -16.75 16.46
C GLU A 134 2.58 -16.02 15.14
N GLU A 135 1.64 -15.19 14.68
CA GLU A 135 1.79 -14.40 13.47
C GLU A 135 2.93 -13.37 13.57
N ALA A 136 3.12 -12.75 14.71
CA ALA A 136 4.26 -11.86 14.95
C ALA A 136 5.59 -12.61 14.83
N ALA A 137 5.69 -13.81 15.42
CA ALA A 137 6.88 -14.66 15.32
C ALA A 137 7.12 -15.14 13.88
N ARG A 138 6.07 -15.57 13.17
CA ARG A 138 6.13 -15.97 11.76
C ARG A 138 6.61 -14.82 10.88
N ARG A 139 6.02 -13.63 11.02
CA ARG A 139 6.41 -12.43 10.27
C ARG A 139 7.88 -12.07 10.49
N LYS A 140 8.38 -12.13 11.73
CA LYS A 140 9.81 -11.88 12.03
C LYS A 140 10.71 -12.84 11.26
N LYS A 141 10.38 -14.14 11.23
CA LYS A 141 11.12 -15.14 10.46
C LYS A 141 11.07 -14.87 8.96
N SER A 142 9.88 -14.59 8.41
CA SER A 142 9.72 -14.30 6.98
C SER A 142 10.44 -13.01 6.56
N LEU A 143 10.54 -12.00 7.44
CA LEU A 143 11.32 -10.78 7.18
C LEU A 143 12.83 -11.06 7.11
N VAL A 144 13.36 -11.89 8.02
CA VAL A 144 14.76 -12.33 7.96
C VAL A 144 15.03 -13.13 6.69
N ALA A 145 14.11 -14.01 6.30
CA ALA A 145 14.22 -14.78 5.06
C ALA A 145 14.19 -13.88 3.82
N LEU A 146 13.29 -12.89 3.79
CA LEU A 146 13.23 -11.89 2.73
C LEU A 146 14.55 -11.11 2.65
N ASP A 147 15.09 -10.65 3.78
CA ASP A 147 16.36 -9.92 3.81
C ASP A 147 17.52 -10.78 3.32
N ALA A 148 17.59 -12.04 3.72
CA ALA A 148 18.58 -12.99 3.20
C ALA A 148 18.46 -13.17 1.67
N GLN A 149 17.23 -13.11 1.12
CA GLN A 149 16.98 -13.30 -0.30
C GLN A 149 17.32 -12.06 -1.16
N ILE A 150 16.99 -10.84 -0.71
CA ILE A 150 17.14 -9.62 -1.52
C ILE A 150 18.13 -8.60 -0.96
N GLY A 151 18.64 -8.81 0.25
CA GLY A 151 19.57 -7.93 0.96
C GLY A 151 19.04 -6.51 1.10
N PHE A 152 17.79 -6.34 1.54
CA PHE A 152 17.17 -5.01 1.59
C PHE A 152 17.76 -4.16 2.71
N SER A 153 18.19 -4.77 3.83
CA SER A 153 18.84 -4.08 4.96
C SER A 153 20.16 -3.40 4.56
N ALA A 154 20.87 -3.97 3.59
CA ALA A 154 22.09 -3.38 3.02
C ALA A 154 21.81 -2.28 1.97
N LYS A 155 20.54 -2.06 1.60
CA LYS A 155 20.10 -1.14 0.54
C LYS A 155 19.15 -0.08 1.14
N PRO A 156 19.66 1.04 1.69
CA PRO A 156 18.85 2.00 2.46
C PRO A 156 17.62 2.54 1.71
N ARG A 157 17.72 2.72 0.38
CA ARG A 157 16.58 3.16 -0.44
C ARG A 157 15.48 2.10 -0.53
N LEU A 158 15.84 0.82 -0.59
CA LEU A 158 14.88 -0.28 -0.64
C LEU A 158 14.23 -0.45 0.73
N ASP A 159 15.02 -0.46 1.80
CA ASP A 159 14.51 -0.56 3.16
C ASP A 159 13.54 0.59 3.49
N ALA A 160 13.91 1.84 3.17
CA ALA A 160 13.01 2.98 3.37
C ALA A 160 11.70 2.84 2.58
N LEU A 161 11.74 2.32 1.35
CA LEU A 161 10.54 2.06 0.56
C LEU A 161 9.66 0.99 1.19
N LEU A 162 10.25 -0.13 1.63
CA LEU A 162 9.53 -1.23 2.28
C LEU A 162 8.95 -0.79 3.63
N LEU A 163 9.67 0.06 4.37
CA LEU A 163 9.22 0.64 5.64
C LEU A 163 8.01 1.55 5.41
N LEU A 164 8.08 2.48 4.45
CA LEU A 164 6.99 3.38 4.10
C LEU A 164 5.77 2.63 3.53
N ALA A 165 6.00 1.50 2.87
CA ALA A 165 4.93 0.59 2.42
C ALA A 165 4.32 -0.24 3.57
N GLY A 166 4.87 -0.16 4.80
CA GLY A 166 4.41 -0.92 5.96
C GLY A 166 4.79 -2.41 5.93
N ILE A 167 5.80 -2.78 5.12
CA ILE A 167 6.25 -4.16 4.94
C ILE A 167 7.23 -4.55 6.05
N THR A 168 8.27 -3.75 6.28
CA THR A 168 9.35 -4.01 7.25
C THR A 168 9.09 -3.41 8.64
N GLY A 169 8.13 -2.47 8.78
CA GLY A 169 7.80 -1.86 10.07
C GLY A 169 6.97 -2.75 10.99
N GLU A 170 7.31 -2.82 12.28
CA GLU A 170 6.51 -3.49 13.33
C GLU A 170 5.13 -2.85 13.55
N GLN A 171 4.87 -1.68 12.95
CA GLN A 171 3.59 -1.02 13.08
C GLN A 171 2.50 -1.87 12.42
N ILE A 172 1.69 -2.51 13.26
CA ILE A 172 0.32 -2.88 12.92
C ILE A 172 -0.31 -1.54 12.52
N PRO A 173 -0.72 -1.32 11.25
CA PRO A 173 -1.52 -0.16 10.94
C PRO A 173 -2.81 -0.35 11.73
N MET A 174 -2.87 0.26 12.92
CA MET A 174 -4.10 0.33 13.66
C MET A 174 -5.09 0.97 12.69
N PRO A 175 -6.22 0.30 12.40
CA PRO A 175 -7.32 1.01 11.76
C PRO A 175 -7.79 2.01 12.80
N ILE A 176 -7.14 3.17 12.89
CA ILE A 176 -7.68 4.34 13.58
C ILE A 176 -9.04 4.53 12.93
N ALA A 177 -10.06 4.25 13.72
CA ALA A 177 -11.44 4.26 13.28
C ALA A 177 -11.75 5.65 12.72
N GLY A 178 -11.70 5.78 11.39
CA GLY A 178 -11.96 7.02 10.67
C GLY A 178 -10.71 7.77 10.21
N GLY A 179 -10.14 7.36 9.09
CA GLY A 179 -9.17 8.19 8.37
C GLY A 179 -8.56 7.41 7.23
N GLY A 180 -8.70 7.90 6.01
CA GLY A 180 -8.17 7.30 4.78
C GLY A 180 -6.65 7.21 4.73
N GLY A 181 -6.06 6.34 5.55
CA GLY A 181 -4.64 6.01 5.55
C GLY A 181 -4.28 5.18 4.33
N PHE A 182 -3.55 5.81 3.40
CA PHE A 182 -2.57 5.23 2.45
C PHE A 182 -2.81 3.79 1.91
N GLY A 183 -4.06 3.44 1.59
CA GLY A 183 -4.39 2.24 0.81
C GLY A 183 -5.62 2.43 -0.10
N GLY A 184 -6.28 3.59 0.00
CA GLY A 184 -7.58 3.86 -0.60
C GLY A 184 -7.56 4.97 -1.66
N ALA A 185 -6.83 4.80 -2.75
CA ALA A 185 -7.13 5.53 -4.00
C ALA A 185 -8.43 5.02 -4.67
N ALA A 186 -9.44 4.66 -3.87
CA ALA A 186 -10.72 4.13 -4.31
C ALA A 186 -11.85 4.67 -3.42
N GLY A 187 -12.15 5.96 -3.59
CA GLY A 187 -13.53 6.44 -3.58
C GLY A 187 -14.32 6.34 -2.28
N GLN A 188 -13.84 6.98 -1.20
CA GLN A 188 -14.72 7.34 -0.09
C GLN A 188 -15.28 8.75 -0.32
N ALA A 189 -16.19 8.85 -1.30
CA ALA A 189 -17.11 9.98 -1.39
C ALA A 189 -18.16 9.82 -0.27
N ARG A 190 -17.81 10.31 0.93
CA ARG A 190 -18.71 10.49 2.06
C ARG A 190 -19.11 11.97 2.10
N GLY A 191 -19.86 12.43 1.09
CA GLY A 191 -20.75 13.58 1.24
C GLY A 191 -22.05 13.05 1.81
N GLY A 192 -22.50 13.44 3.01
CA GLY A 192 -22.73 14.83 3.39
C GLY A 192 -24.16 15.16 2.96
N GLY A 193 -25.13 14.76 3.79
CA GLY A 193 -26.56 14.86 3.47
C GLY A 193 -27.44 14.59 4.68
N PHE A 194 -27.11 15.19 5.82
CA PHE A 194 -28.06 15.41 6.91
C PHE A 194 -28.20 16.92 7.04
N GLY A 195 -29.29 17.47 6.53
CA GLY A 195 -29.54 18.90 6.53
C GLY A 195 -30.91 19.24 5.95
N ALA A 196 -31.88 19.32 6.86
CA ALA A 196 -32.99 20.29 6.92
C ALA A 196 -34.00 20.43 5.77
N LEU A 197 -35.28 20.22 6.10
CA LEU A 197 -36.45 21.10 5.82
C LEU A 197 -37.67 20.34 6.39
N VAL A 198 -38.23 20.68 7.55
CA VAL A 198 -39.05 21.87 7.86
C VAL A 198 -40.03 22.19 6.73
N ARG A 199 -41.18 21.53 6.73
CA ARG A 199 -42.51 22.13 6.94
C ARG A 199 -43.54 21.05 7.14
#